data_AF-A0A2N5U4U9-F1
#
_entry.id   AF-A0A2N5U4U9-F1
#
_cell.length_a   1.000
_cell.length_b   1.000
_cell.length_c   1.000
_cell.angle_alpha   90.00
_cell.angle_beta   90.00
_cell.angle_gamma   90.00
#
_symmetry.space_group_name_H-M   'P 1'
#
loop_
_entity.id
_entity.type
_entity.pdbx_description
1 polymer ?
#
loop_
_entity_poly.entity_id
_entity_poly.type
_entity_poly.pdbx_seq_one_letter_code
_entity_poly.pdbx_strand_id
1 'polypeptide(L)'
;MLLNRESSSFWFIFIHMLLITPGASALNFLTANKNTRSIVARSPQSPWWESLFNFYPDRWNRPSRGQQQSPPPTSFQAPEATSAPSSPSASGNCTQMRVRKEWRNIDRAGQKSYIDAVKCLLSKPSTLQPGTNRRRYDDFVYVHDRSRTTVHWTAPFLPWHRHFIYLQEMALVECGYSGALPRWDWTLDSGNITQAPVWSTDPETGFGTNGVDDTSGSDQLSGGSVIDGAFANLELRYPDQHILERGFNSPDKFNQGGNTYGSQYYDDVAMSVVHSSQNFLNFRVAMEGTNPSTRGISAPGPHGTVHTIIGGDMLPSSYAPNDPGDQINRLFREYCARKKRQQCQNN
;
A
#
# COMPACT_ATOMS: atom_id res chain seq x y z
N MET A 1 -10.49 -2.86 -53.48
CA MET A 1 -9.96 -4.11 -54.06
C MET A 1 -9.06 -4.73 -53.00
N LEU A 2 -9.52 -5.58 -52.08
CA LEU A 2 -10.02 -6.97 -52.20
C LEU A 2 -9.07 -7.93 -52.94
N LEU A 3 -8.67 -8.97 -52.20
CA LEU A 3 -8.25 -10.36 -52.52
C LEU A 3 -7.07 -10.71 -51.60
N ASN A 4 -7.23 -11.38 -50.45
CA ASN A 4 -7.72 -12.74 -50.18
C ASN A 4 -7.10 -13.83 -51.06
N ARG A 5 -6.29 -14.71 -50.45
CA ARG A 5 -6.08 -16.08 -50.91
C ARG A 5 -5.83 -17.01 -49.72
N GLU A 6 -6.65 -18.04 -49.65
CA GLU A 6 -6.70 -19.11 -48.66
C GLU A 6 -5.69 -20.25 -48.92
N SER A 7 -5.73 -21.21 -47.99
CA SER A 7 -5.60 -22.69 -48.13
C SER A 7 -4.39 -23.24 -47.35
N SER A 8 -4.43 -24.33 -46.60
CA SER A 8 -5.33 -25.49 -46.60
C SER A 8 -5.37 -26.19 -45.22
N SER A 9 -6.47 -26.90 -44.99
CA SER A 9 -6.85 -27.73 -43.85
C SER A 9 -6.11 -29.07 -43.76
N PHE A 10 -6.02 -29.66 -42.55
CA PHE A 10 -6.06 -31.12 -42.36
C PHE A 10 -6.86 -31.48 -41.09
N TRP A 11 -7.75 -32.46 -41.28
CA TRP A 11 -8.72 -33.03 -40.34
C TRP A 11 -8.07 -34.06 -39.40
N PHE A 12 -8.64 -34.28 -38.20
CA PHE A 12 -9.27 -35.56 -37.80
C PHE A 12 -10.01 -35.45 -36.45
N ILE A 13 -11.16 -36.12 -36.43
CA ILE A 13 -12.20 -36.26 -35.39
C ILE A 13 -11.81 -37.37 -34.40
N PHE A 14 -12.20 -37.26 -33.11
CA PHE A 14 -12.89 -38.35 -32.39
C PHE A 14 -13.75 -37.80 -31.24
N ILE A 15 -15.07 -37.93 -31.41
CA ILE A 15 -16.11 -37.90 -30.38
C ILE A 15 -16.28 -39.34 -29.90
N HIS A 16 -16.47 -39.59 -28.60
CA HIS A 16 -17.38 -40.62 -28.10
C HIS A 16 -18.02 -40.14 -26.78
N MET A 17 -19.34 -40.23 -26.75
CA MET A 17 -20.28 -39.92 -25.67
C MET A 17 -21.23 -41.12 -25.58
N LEU A 18 -21.66 -41.54 -24.38
CA LEU A 18 -22.77 -42.45 -23.99
C LEU A 18 -22.36 -43.12 -22.65
N LEU A 19 -23.14 -43.28 -21.57
CA LEU A 19 -24.58 -43.36 -21.32
C LEU A 19 -24.93 -43.08 -19.84
N ILE A 20 -26.20 -42.78 -19.62
CA ILE A 20 -26.94 -42.58 -18.35
C ILE A 20 -27.48 -43.93 -17.82
N THR A 21 -27.58 -44.11 -16.49
CA THR A 21 -28.81 -44.57 -15.74
C THR A 21 -28.55 -44.78 -14.22
N PRO A 22 -29.60 -44.78 -13.35
CA PRO A 22 -29.52 -44.40 -11.93
C PRO A 22 -29.83 -45.51 -10.89
N GLY A 23 -29.40 -45.27 -9.64
CA GLY A 23 -30.13 -45.60 -8.41
C GLY A 23 -29.78 -46.90 -7.64
N ALA A 24 -29.41 -46.77 -6.36
CA ALA A 24 -29.95 -47.53 -5.20
C ALA A 24 -29.19 -47.19 -3.89
N SER A 25 -29.89 -47.33 -2.77
CA SER A 25 -29.69 -46.68 -1.48
C SER A 25 -28.84 -47.45 -0.45
N ALA A 26 -28.29 -46.66 0.49
CA ALA A 26 -28.14 -46.87 1.93
C ALA A 26 -27.40 -48.09 2.51
N LEU A 27 -26.35 -47.80 3.30
CA LEU A 27 -26.15 -48.42 4.61
C LEU A 27 -25.33 -47.49 5.52
N ASN A 28 -25.89 -47.24 6.70
CA ASN A 28 -25.35 -46.44 7.80
C ASN A 28 -24.12 -47.10 8.42
N PHE A 29 -23.11 -46.30 8.76
CA PHE A 29 -22.39 -46.46 10.03
C PHE A 29 -22.15 -45.10 10.68
N LEU A 30 -22.79 -44.93 11.83
CA LEU A 30 -22.54 -43.89 12.81
C LEU A 30 -21.17 -44.12 13.44
N THR A 31 -20.29 -43.12 13.39
CA THR A 31 -19.52 -42.70 14.57
C THR A 31 -19.22 -41.21 14.45
N ALA A 32 -19.63 -40.49 15.48
CA ALA A 32 -19.46 -39.06 15.62
C ALA A 32 -17.99 -38.69 15.80
N ASN A 33 -17.53 -37.64 15.11
CA ASN A 33 -16.55 -36.76 15.70
C ASN A 33 -16.96 -35.30 15.45
N LYS A 34 -17.30 -34.63 16.55
CA LYS A 34 -17.70 -33.23 16.61
C LYS A 34 -16.47 -32.37 16.30
N ASN A 35 -16.51 -31.58 15.22
CA ASN A 35 -15.89 -30.26 15.13
C ASN A 35 -16.19 -29.60 13.78
N THR A 36 -17.46 -29.36 13.49
CA THR A 36 -17.87 -28.32 12.54
C THR A 36 -17.90 -26.98 13.28
N ARG A 37 -16.84 -26.17 13.14
CA ARG A 37 -16.98 -24.73 13.37
C ARG A 37 -17.53 -24.11 12.10
N SER A 38 -18.82 -23.81 12.19
CA SER A 38 -19.59 -22.96 11.28
C SER A 38 -18.81 -21.70 10.89
N ILE A 39 -18.91 -21.31 9.63
CA ILE A 39 -18.56 -19.97 9.15
C ILE A 39 -19.57 -19.01 9.78
N VAL A 40 -19.25 -18.53 10.97
CA VAL A 40 -19.98 -17.46 11.61
C VAL A 40 -19.51 -16.15 10.98
N ALA A 41 -20.45 -15.45 10.36
CA ALA A 41 -20.32 -14.04 10.01
C ALA A 41 -19.73 -13.28 11.21
N ARG A 42 -18.50 -12.77 11.06
CA ARG A 42 -17.83 -12.04 12.16
C ARG A 42 -18.61 -10.78 12.47
N SER A 43 -18.91 -10.61 13.76
CA SER A 43 -19.47 -9.41 14.35
C SER A 43 -18.54 -8.19 14.13
N PRO A 44 -19.06 -6.96 14.22
CA PRO A 44 -18.31 -5.72 13.95
C PRO A 44 -17.34 -5.30 15.08
N GLN A 45 -16.83 -6.22 15.91
CA GLN A 45 -16.08 -5.86 17.13
C GLN A 45 -14.58 -6.23 17.18
N SER A 46 -13.95 -6.70 16.10
CA SER A 46 -12.47 -6.71 16.09
C SER A 46 -11.98 -5.29 15.82
N PRO A 47 -11.15 -4.69 16.69
CA PRO A 47 -10.56 -3.39 16.41
C PRO A 47 -9.88 -3.39 15.04
N TRP A 48 -10.13 -2.35 14.23
CA TRP A 48 -9.64 -2.25 12.85
C TRP A 48 -8.13 -2.52 12.73
N TRP A 49 -7.35 -2.17 13.75
CA TRP A 49 -5.90 -2.34 13.84
C TRP A 49 -5.46 -3.80 13.95
N GLU A 50 -6.28 -4.69 14.53
CA GLU A 50 -5.92 -6.12 14.65
C GLU A 50 -5.68 -6.73 13.27
N SER A 51 -6.42 -6.29 12.25
CA SER A 51 -6.24 -6.76 10.88
C SER A 51 -4.88 -6.39 10.27
N LEU A 52 -4.23 -5.31 10.75
CA LEU A 52 -2.90 -4.92 10.28
C LEU A 52 -1.78 -5.78 10.87
N PHE A 53 -1.95 -6.26 12.11
CA PHE A 53 -0.99 -7.15 12.77
C PHE A 53 -1.23 -8.64 12.47
N ASN A 54 -2.46 -9.01 12.10
CA ASN A 54 -2.87 -10.40 11.83
C ASN A 54 -2.48 -10.92 10.43
N PHE A 55 -1.71 -10.18 9.63
CA PHE A 55 -1.20 -10.72 8.37
C PHE A 55 -0.35 -11.99 8.59
N TYR A 56 0.35 -12.13 9.73
CA TYR A 56 0.95 -13.38 10.22
C TYR A 56 1.12 -13.37 11.76
N PRO A 57 0.28 -14.06 12.54
CA PRO A 57 0.30 -13.99 14.02
C PRO A 57 1.55 -14.59 14.68
N ASP A 58 2.21 -15.57 14.05
CA ASP A 58 3.27 -16.38 14.68
C ASP A 58 4.65 -15.71 14.78
N ARG A 59 4.78 -14.42 14.42
CA ARG A 59 6.05 -13.68 14.50
C ARG A 59 6.13 -12.65 15.61
N TRP A 60 5.03 -12.41 16.34
CA TRP A 60 4.95 -11.32 17.31
C TRP A 60 5.31 -11.72 18.75
N ASN A 61 5.41 -13.03 19.05
CA ASN A 61 5.83 -13.54 20.36
C ASN A 61 7.01 -14.53 20.24
N ARG A 62 8.22 -14.03 20.00
CA ARG A 62 9.44 -14.81 20.29
C ARG A 62 10.23 -14.15 21.43
N PRO A 63 10.34 -14.80 22.60
CA PRO A 63 11.37 -14.44 23.57
C PRO A 63 12.75 -14.62 22.92
N SER A 64 13.70 -13.77 23.31
CA SER A 64 15.11 -13.86 22.94
C SER A 64 15.65 -15.29 23.14
N ARG A 65 16.04 -15.95 22.04
CA ARG A 65 16.63 -17.30 22.09
C ARG A 65 18.01 -17.24 22.75
N GLY A 66 18.08 -17.72 23.99
CA GLY A 66 19.30 -18.34 24.52
C GLY A 66 19.68 -19.54 23.66
N GLN A 67 20.98 -19.81 23.56
CA GLN A 67 21.54 -20.86 22.72
C GLN A 67 20.96 -22.23 23.08
N GLN A 68 20.31 -22.88 22.13
CA GLN A 68 20.09 -24.33 22.13
C GLN A 68 20.54 -24.88 20.77
N GLN A 69 21.39 -25.92 20.86
CA GLN A 69 22.06 -26.59 19.76
C GLN A 69 21.05 -27.28 18.82
N SER A 70 21.33 -27.20 17.52
CA SER A 70 20.52 -27.79 16.46
C SER A 70 20.70 -29.32 16.40
N PRO A 71 19.63 -30.14 16.33
CA PRO A 71 19.75 -31.53 15.90
C PRO A 71 19.96 -31.63 14.37
N PRO A 72 20.51 -32.76 13.86
CA PRO A 72 20.93 -32.91 12.47
C PRO A 72 19.75 -32.99 11.49
N PRO A 73 19.98 -32.73 10.18
CA PRO A 73 18.92 -32.53 9.21
C PRO A 73 18.25 -33.84 8.82
N THR A 74 16.96 -34.00 9.14
CA THR A 74 16.08 -34.96 8.48
C THR A 74 15.56 -34.37 7.16
N SER A 75 15.56 -35.19 6.11
CA SER A 75 15.06 -34.83 4.78
C SER A 75 13.56 -34.52 4.84
N PHE A 76 13.20 -33.25 4.74
CA PHE A 76 11.81 -32.84 4.50
C PHE A 76 11.45 -33.13 3.04
N GLN A 77 10.63 -34.16 2.81
CA GLN A 77 9.87 -34.27 1.57
C GLN A 77 8.79 -33.19 1.54
N ALA A 78 8.68 -32.48 0.42
CA ALA A 78 7.64 -31.48 0.21
C ALA A 78 6.26 -32.16 0.16
N PRO A 79 5.24 -31.67 0.90
CA PRO A 79 3.91 -32.21 0.76
C PRO A 79 3.32 -31.85 -0.60
N GLU A 80 2.68 -32.84 -1.21
CA GLU A 80 1.96 -32.77 -2.48
C GLU A 80 0.88 -31.66 -2.43
N ALA A 81 0.79 -30.87 -3.50
CA ALA A 81 -0.14 -29.75 -3.60
C ALA A 81 -1.59 -30.26 -3.65
N THR A 82 -2.25 -30.34 -2.50
CA THR A 82 -3.69 -30.52 -2.42
C THR A 82 -4.38 -29.22 -2.82
N SER A 83 -5.20 -29.29 -3.87
CA SER A 83 -6.02 -28.19 -4.36
C SER A 83 -6.90 -27.65 -3.24
N ALA A 84 -6.75 -26.36 -2.91
CA ALA A 84 -7.60 -25.69 -1.94
C ALA A 84 -9.09 -25.79 -2.37
N PRO A 85 -10.02 -26.08 -1.45
CA PRO A 85 -11.44 -26.13 -1.76
C PRO A 85 -11.91 -24.74 -2.22
N SER A 86 -12.55 -24.70 -3.40
CA SER A 86 -13.19 -23.51 -3.94
C SER A 86 -14.25 -23.02 -2.97
N SER A 87 -13.97 -21.89 -2.30
CA SER A 87 -14.99 -21.20 -1.52
C SER A 87 -16.11 -20.74 -2.48
N PRO A 88 -17.40 -20.86 -2.09
CA PRO A 88 -18.49 -20.36 -2.91
C PRO A 88 -18.26 -18.87 -3.19
N SER A 89 -18.31 -18.51 -4.48
CA SER A 89 -18.31 -17.11 -4.90
C SER A 89 -19.54 -16.44 -4.29
N ALA A 90 -19.34 -15.67 -3.22
CA ALA A 90 -20.35 -14.73 -2.77
C ALA A 90 -20.48 -13.68 -3.87
N SER A 91 -21.51 -13.82 -4.70
CA SER A 91 -21.97 -12.87 -5.71
C SER A 91 -22.53 -11.62 -5.04
N GLY A 92 -21.73 -10.94 -4.23
CA GLY A 92 -22.03 -9.59 -3.78
C GLY A 92 -21.96 -8.67 -4.99
N ASN A 93 -23.11 -8.18 -5.47
CA ASN A 93 -23.13 -7.12 -6.47
C ASN A 93 -22.43 -5.90 -5.89
N CYS A 94 -21.32 -5.48 -6.49
CA CYS A 94 -20.66 -4.21 -6.19
C CYS A 94 -21.56 -3.05 -6.63
N THR A 95 -22.50 -2.64 -5.76
CA THR A 95 -23.50 -1.61 -6.08
C THR A 95 -22.91 -0.21 -6.19
N GLN A 96 -21.76 0.05 -5.54
CA GLN A 96 -21.04 1.33 -5.62
C GLN A 96 -19.54 1.12 -5.70
N MET A 97 -18.91 1.66 -6.75
CA MET A 97 -17.46 1.70 -6.89
C MET A 97 -16.93 3.07 -6.46
N ARG A 98 -16.15 3.12 -5.37
CA ARG A 98 -15.38 4.31 -5.01
C ARG A 98 -14.22 4.49 -5.97
N VAL A 99 -14.10 5.68 -6.57
CA VAL A 99 -13.04 6.03 -7.51
C VAL A 99 -12.06 6.99 -6.84
N ARG A 100 -10.84 6.53 -6.60
CA ARG A 100 -9.73 7.37 -6.11
C ARG A 100 -9.23 8.27 -7.24
N LYS A 101 -9.56 9.55 -7.14
CA LYS A 101 -9.23 10.57 -8.16
C LYS A 101 -7.86 11.17 -7.89
N GLU A 102 -7.19 11.55 -8.98
CA GLU A 102 -5.98 12.37 -8.89
C GLU A 102 -6.33 13.75 -8.32
N TRP A 103 -5.43 14.31 -7.49
CA TRP A 103 -5.66 15.54 -6.73
C TRP A 103 -6.18 16.70 -7.59
N ARG A 104 -5.62 16.92 -8.79
CA ARG A 104 -6.03 17.97 -9.75
C ARG A 104 -7.40 17.75 -10.36
N ASN A 105 -7.90 16.52 -10.31
CA ASN A 105 -9.21 16.13 -10.83
C ASN A 105 -10.30 16.11 -9.72
N ILE A 106 -10.00 16.67 -8.56
CA ILE A 106 -10.93 16.88 -7.47
C ILE A 106 -11.21 18.38 -7.42
N ASP A 107 -12.48 18.76 -7.30
CA ASP A 107 -12.85 20.15 -7.13
C ASP A 107 -12.39 20.68 -5.75
N ARG A 108 -12.31 22.01 -5.63
CA ARG A 108 -11.83 22.66 -4.40
C ARG A 108 -12.61 22.22 -3.16
N ALA A 109 -13.92 22.01 -3.30
CA ALA A 109 -14.79 21.54 -2.21
C ALA A 109 -14.41 20.12 -1.77
N GLY A 110 -14.20 19.19 -2.71
CA GLY A 110 -13.75 17.83 -2.40
C GLY A 110 -12.35 17.79 -1.79
N GLN A 111 -11.43 18.60 -2.32
CA GLN A 111 -10.07 18.77 -1.78
C GLN A 111 -10.11 19.25 -0.33
N LYS A 112 -10.85 20.33 -0.07
CA LYS A 112 -11.02 20.87 1.28
C LYS A 112 -11.67 19.86 2.22
N SER A 113 -12.71 19.15 1.76
CA SER A 113 -13.39 18.12 2.57
C SER A 113 -12.44 16.99 3.01
N TYR A 114 -11.49 16.59 2.15
CA TYR A 114 -10.44 15.65 2.53
C TYR A 114 -9.52 16.24 3.61
N ILE A 115 -9.03 17.46 3.41
CA ILE A 115 -8.13 18.13 4.37
C ILE A 115 -8.80 18.33 5.73
N ASP A 116 -10.06 18.78 5.75
CA ASP A 116 -10.85 18.94 6.97
C ASP A 116 -10.96 17.61 7.74
N ALA A 117 -11.15 16.50 7.03
CA ALA A 117 -11.23 15.17 7.64
C ALA A 117 -9.89 14.72 8.24
N VAL A 118 -8.76 14.98 7.57
CA VAL A 118 -7.42 14.73 8.12
C VAL A 118 -7.20 15.57 9.39
N LYS A 119 -7.52 16.87 9.35
CA LYS A 119 -7.44 17.77 10.52
C LYS A 119 -8.30 17.29 11.68
N CYS A 120 -9.48 16.74 11.40
CA CYS A 120 -10.34 16.12 12.40
C CYS A 120 -9.70 14.87 13.04
N LEU A 121 -9.00 14.02 12.27
CA LEU A 121 -8.22 12.92 12.86
C LEU A 121 -7.06 13.43 13.73
N LEU A 122 -6.48 14.58 13.36
CA LEU A 122 -5.46 15.29 14.14
C LEU A 122 -6.04 16.04 15.36
N SER A 123 -7.35 16.02 15.60
CA SER A 123 -7.97 16.59 16.81
C SER A 123 -8.59 15.53 17.72
N LYS A 124 -8.85 14.32 17.21
CA LYS A 124 -9.42 13.21 17.97
C LYS A 124 -8.36 12.50 18.81
N PRO A 125 -8.70 11.99 20.01
CA PRO A 125 -7.78 11.19 20.80
C PRO A 125 -7.43 9.86 20.11
N SER A 126 -6.23 9.37 20.36
CA SER A 126 -5.76 8.05 19.90
C SER A 126 -6.65 6.92 20.41
N THR A 127 -6.89 5.92 19.56
CA THR A 127 -7.60 4.68 19.93
C THR A 127 -6.64 3.59 20.41
N LEU A 128 -5.37 3.64 20.00
CA LEU A 128 -4.36 2.65 20.38
C LEU A 128 -3.62 3.02 21.66
N GLN A 129 -3.52 4.31 21.95
CA GLN A 129 -2.81 4.88 23.10
C GLN A 129 -3.73 5.85 23.87
N PRO A 130 -4.90 5.36 24.36
CA PRO A 130 -5.84 6.21 25.10
C PRO A 130 -5.20 6.78 26.37
N GLY A 131 -5.57 8.02 26.72
CA GLY A 131 -5.05 8.71 27.92
C GLY A 131 -3.68 9.37 27.74
N THR A 132 -3.09 9.29 26.55
CA THR A 132 -1.85 10.01 26.18
C THR A 132 -2.19 11.30 25.39
N ASN A 133 -1.18 12.10 25.04
CA ASN A 133 -1.36 13.24 24.12
C ASN A 133 -1.46 12.83 22.63
N ARG A 134 -1.49 11.52 22.34
CA ARG A 134 -1.56 10.96 20.98
C ARG A 134 -2.95 11.11 20.38
N ARG A 135 -2.99 11.26 19.07
CA ARG A 135 -4.19 11.52 18.27
C ARG A 135 -4.61 10.29 17.49
N ARG A 136 -5.84 10.30 16.97
CA ARG A 136 -6.37 9.27 16.08
C ARG A 136 -5.50 9.11 14.84
N TYR A 137 -4.97 10.21 14.32
CA TYR A 137 -4.00 10.20 13.23
C TYR A 137 -2.70 9.47 13.59
N ASP A 138 -2.16 9.72 14.80
CA ASP A 138 -0.90 9.15 15.27
C ASP A 138 -0.97 7.62 15.42
N ASP A 139 -2.17 7.02 15.50
CA ASP A 139 -2.36 5.57 15.47
C ASP A 139 -1.81 4.94 14.19
N PHE A 140 -1.95 5.63 13.04
CA PHE A 140 -1.47 5.13 11.76
C PHE A 140 0.05 5.17 11.67
N VAL A 141 0.66 6.26 12.17
CA VAL A 141 2.12 6.40 12.26
C VAL A 141 2.70 5.32 13.18
N TYR A 142 2.08 5.11 14.34
CA TYR A 142 2.48 4.07 15.29
C TYR A 142 2.43 2.67 14.67
N VAL A 143 1.34 2.31 14.00
CA VAL A 143 1.20 0.97 13.40
C VAL A 143 2.21 0.79 12.26
N HIS A 144 2.45 1.81 11.46
CA HIS A 144 3.45 1.78 10.39
C HIS A 144 4.85 1.53 10.94
N ASP A 145 5.27 2.31 11.93
CA ASP A 145 6.57 2.17 12.58
C ASP A 145 6.76 0.76 13.16
N ARG A 146 5.78 0.28 13.95
CA ARG A 146 5.83 -1.07 14.54
C ARG A 146 5.87 -2.19 13.51
N SER A 147 5.34 -1.96 12.32
CA SER A 147 5.27 -2.97 11.26
C SER A 147 6.43 -2.88 10.26
N ARG A 148 7.18 -1.78 10.24
CA ARG A 148 8.14 -1.40 9.19
C ARG A 148 9.02 -2.55 8.70
N THR A 149 9.68 -3.27 9.60
CA THR A 149 10.62 -4.36 9.26
C THR A 149 9.93 -5.59 8.67
N THR A 150 8.62 -5.74 8.86
CA THR A 150 7.82 -6.86 8.35
C THR A 150 7.06 -6.52 7.08
N VAL A 151 6.91 -5.23 6.76
CA VAL A 151 6.12 -4.74 5.63
C VAL A 151 6.96 -4.11 4.53
N HIS A 152 8.21 -3.69 4.81
CA HIS A 152 9.12 -3.19 3.78
C HIS A 152 10.17 -4.22 3.36
N TRP A 153 10.47 -4.25 2.07
CA TRP A 153 11.33 -5.20 1.39
C TRP A 153 10.89 -6.67 1.56
N THR A 154 9.62 -6.89 1.88
CA THR A 154 9.01 -8.21 2.10
C THR A 154 7.80 -8.40 1.19
N ALA A 155 7.36 -9.64 0.97
CA ALA A 155 6.19 -9.92 0.13
C ALA A 155 4.90 -9.13 0.54
N PRO A 156 4.64 -8.86 1.83
CA PRO A 156 3.50 -8.04 2.26
C PRO A 156 3.49 -6.57 1.83
N PHE A 157 4.59 -5.98 1.34
CA PHE A 157 4.69 -4.54 1.04
C PHE A 157 3.43 -3.96 0.37
N LEU A 158 3.09 -4.44 -0.83
CA LEU A 158 1.93 -3.93 -1.57
C LEU A 158 0.59 -4.26 -0.89
N PRO A 159 0.25 -5.52 -0.55
CA PRO A 159 -1.05 -5.81 0.05
C PRO A 159 -1.26 -5.16 1.43
N TRP A 160 -0.21 -5.04 2.25
CA TRP A 160 -0.29 -4.42 3.57
C TRP A 160 -0.56 -2.91 3.44
N HIS A 161 0.21 -2.20 2.63
CA HIS A 161 0.02 -0.75 2.44
C HIS A 161 -1.32 -0.44 1.74
N ARG A 162 -1.81 -1.32 0.86
CA ARG A 162 -3.17 -1.19 0.30
C ARG A 162 -4.23 -1.21 1.41
N HIS A 163 -4.09 -2.15 2.34
CA HIS A 163 -5.02 -2.27 3.46
C HIS A 163 -4.86 -1.11 4.44
N PHE A 164 -3.63 -0.67 4.69
CA PHE A 164 -3.32 0.50 5.51
C PHE A 164 -4.05 1.75 5.04
N ILE A 165 -3.94 2.12 3.75
CA ILE A 165 -4.62 3.31 3.23
C ILE A 165 -6.14 3.13 3.09
N TYR A 166 -6.63 1.89 2.97
CA TYR A 166 -8.07 1.61 3.09
C TYR A 166 -8.56 1.91 4.51
N LEU A 167 -7.81 1.50 5.53
CA LEU A 167 -8.16 1.79 6.92
C LEU A 167 -8.05 3.28 7.24
N GLN A 168 -7.09 4.00 6.66
CA GLN A 168 -7.06 5.47 6.72
C GLN A 168 -8.31 6.08 6.07
N GLU A 169 -8.68 5.63 4.87
CA GLU A 169 -9.91 6.06 4.20
C GLU A 169 -11.16 5.81 5.04
N MET A 170 -11.23 4.68 5.76
CA MET A 170 -12.32 4.41 6.69
C MET A 170 -12.29 5.29 7.93
N ALA A 171 -11.11 5.63 8.46
CA ALA A 171 -11.01 6.57 9.57
C ALA A 171 -11.46 7.97 9.19
N LEU A 172 -11.21 8.42 7.95
CA LEU A 172 -11.73 9.71 7.46
C LEU A 172 -13.28 9.77 7.48
N VAL A 173 -13.96 8.63 7.35
CA VAL A 173 -15.43 8.55 7.50
C VAL A 173 -15.88 8.88 8.93
N GLU A 174 -15.06 8.57 9.95
CA GLU A 174 -15.29 9.00 11.35
C GLU A 174 -15.33 10.53 11.50
N CYS A 175 -14.80 11.24 10.50
CA CYS A 175 -14.75 12.70 10.37
C CYS A 175 -15.68 13.23 9.27
N GLY A 176 -16.64 12.42 8.81
CA GLY A 176 -17.65 12.85 7.83
C GLY A 176 -17.18 12.89 6.38
N TYR A 177 -15.98 12.38 6.07
CA TYR A 177 -15.51 12.32 4.69
C TYR A 177 -16.29 11.27 3.89
N SER A 178 -16.91 11.70 2.79
CA SER A 178 -17.69 10.84 1.89
C SER A 178 -16.98 10.56 0.56
N GLY A 179 -15.93 11.32 0.23
CA GLY A 179 -15.12 11.13 -0.97
C GLY A 179 -14.24 9.88 -0.88
N ALA A 180 -13.66 9.43 -2.00
CA ALA A 180 -12.64 8.39 -1.98
C ALA A 180 -11.26 8.98 -1.63
N LEU A 181 -10.33 8.16 -1.12
CA LEU A 181 -8.97 8.65 -0.84
C LEU A 181 -8.34 9.26 -2.11
N PRO A 182 -7.86 10.52 -2.07
CA PRO A 182 -7.18 11.13 -3.21
C PRO A 182 -5.85 10.45 -3.53
N ARG A 183 -5.30 10.74 -4.71
CA ARG A 183 -3.94 10.32 -5.10
C ARG A 183 -3.17 11.50 -5.67
N TRP A 184 -1.88 11.59 -5.38
CA TRP A 184 -0.94 12.44 -6.09
C TRP A 184 -0.22 11.63 -7.17
N ASP A 185 -0.38 12.01 -8.43
CA ASP A 185 0.26 11.34 -9.55
C ASP A 185 1.66 11.92 -9.86
N TRP A 186 2.68 11.36 -9.21
CA TRP A 186 4.05 11.87 -9.30
C TRP A 186 4.64 11.89 -10.73
N THR A 187 4.17 11.05 -11.66
CA THR A 187 4.72 11.05 -13.03
C THR A 187 4.37 12.34 -13.78
N LEU A 188 3.26 13.00 -13.42
CA LEU A 188 2.88 14.31 -13.98
C LEU A 188 3.79 15.43 -13.50
N ASP A 189 4.54 15.18 -12.42
CA ASP A 189 5.34 16.15 -11.68
C ASP A 189 6.84 15.84 -11.70
N SER A 190 7.25 14.82 -12.46
CA SER A 190 8.64 14.33 -12.48
C SER A 190 9.64 15.38 -12.93
N GLY A 191 9.24 16.32 -13.79
CA GLY A 191 10.11 17.45 -14.18
C GLY A 191 10.38 18.41 -13.02
N ASN A 192 9.41 18.63 -12.14
CA ASN A 192 9.54 19.51 -10.98
C ASN A 192 8.40 19.28 -9.98
N ILE A 193 8.69 18.52 -8.91
CA ILE A 193 7.67 18.19 -7.90
C ILE A 193 7.13 19.42 -7.19
N THR A 194 7.91 20.50 -7.07
CA THR A 194 7.50 21.71 -6.34
C THR A 194 6.33 22.43 -7.00
N GLN A 195 6.04 22.12 -8.27
CA GLN A 195 4.90 22.67 -9.01
C GLN A 195 3.64 21.81 -8.92
N ALA A 196 3.68 20.66 -8.24
CA ALA A 196 2.51 19.81 -8.09
C ALA A 196 1.43 20.55 -7.27
N PRO A 197 0.16 20.63 -7.74
CA PRO A 197 -0.90 21.35 -7.02
C PRO A 197 -1.20 20.82 -5.62
N VAL A 198 -0.80 19.59 -5.32
CA VAL A 198 -0.84 19.04 -3.96
C VAL A 198 0.03 19.84 -2.99
N TRP A 199 1.20 20.32 -3.44
CA TRP A 199 2.15 21.10 -2.64
C TRP A 199 1.92 22.61 -2.73
N SER A 200 0.68 23.03 -3.02
CA SER A 200 0.36 24.46 -3.05
C SER A 200 0.35 25.08 -1.65
N THR A 201 0.46 26.42 -1.60
CA THR A 201 0.39 27.23 -0.38
C THR A 201 -1.05 27.50 0.08
N ASP A 202 -2.08 27.02 -0.65
CA ASP A 202 -3.48 27.29 -0.32
C ASP A 202 -3.82 26.70 1.07
N PRO A 203 -4.36 27.51 2.01
CA PRO A 203 -4.57 27.09 3.40
C PRO A 203 -5.72 26.09 3.60
N GLU A 204 -6.53 25.86 2.57
CA GLU A 204 -7.69 24.97 2.60
C GLU A 204 -7.47 23.68 1.80
N THR A 205 -6.61 23.72 0.78
CA THR A 205 -6.42 22.64 -0.20
C THR A 205 -4.96 22.29 -0.46
N GLY A 206 -4.01 23.15 -0.13
CA GLY A 206 -2.59 22.86 -0.26
C GLY A 206 -2.07 22.02 0.90
N PHE A 207 -1.17 21.07 0.65
CA PHE A 207 -0.52 20.30 1.70
C PHE A 207 0.66 21.05 2.33
N GLY A 208 0.95 22.26 1.83
CA GLY A 208 2.15 23.03 2.14
C GLY A 208 3.28 22.73 1.17
N THR A 209 4.21 23.67 1.05
CA THR A 209 5.36 23.59 0.15
C THR A 209 6.55 22.92 0.84
N ASN A 210 7.76 23.34 0.45
CA ASN A 210 9.00 22.91 1.08
C ASN A 210 9.13 23.49 2.50
N GLY A 211 9.95 22.86 3.32
CA GLY A 211 10.35 23.41 4.60
C GLY A 211 11.13 24.71 4.48
N VAL A 212 10.92 25.63 5.43
CA VAL A 212 11.79 26.79 5.67
C VAL A 212 12.67 26.54 6.89
N ASP A 213 13.80 27.26 6.95
CA ASP A 213 14.72 27.21 8.09
C ASP A 213 15.20 25.80 8.42
N ASP A 214 15.94 25.19 7.48
CA ASP A 214 16.53 23.85 7.59
C ASP A 214 17.20 23.65 8.96
N THR A 215 16.55 22.86 9.80
CA THR A 215 16.99 22.47 11.15
C THR A 215 18.04 21.37 11.08
N SER A 216 18.99 21.50 10.14
CA SER A 216 20.26 20.76 10.09
C SER A 216 21.11 20.82 11.39
N GLY A 217 20.58 21.39 12.47
CA GLY A 217 21.03 21.20 13.84
C GLY A 217 20.37 19.98 14.50
N SER A 218 21.20 19.01 14.87
CA SER A 218 20.97 17.86 15.77
C SER A 218 19.99 16.73 15.39
N ASP A 219 19.02 16.92 14.50
CA ASP A 219 17.82 16.05 14.54
C ASP A 219 17.78 14.95 13.45
N GLN A 220 18.82 14.81 12.63
CA GLN A 220 18.95 13.79 11.57
C GLN A 220 17.88 13.84 10.45
N LEU A 221 16.91 14.76 10.51
CA LEU A 221 15.95 15.03 9.46
C LEU A 221 16.57 16.05 8.49
N SER A 222 16.65 15.70 7.20
CA SER A 222 17.14 16.63 6.16
C SER A 222 15.96 17.44 5.64
N GLY A 223 15.55 18.49 6.36
CA GLY A 223 14.39 19.31 6.04
C GLY A 223 14.24 20.56 6.92
N GLY A 224 13.26 21.40 6.58
CA GLY A 224 12.86 22.56 7.38
C GLY A 224 11.36 22.51 7.70
N SER A 225 10.90 23.42 8.55
CA SER A 225 9.51 23.48 9.00
C SER A 225 8.54 23.88 7.88
N VAL A 226 7.43 23.15 7.72
CA VAL A 226 6.35 23.53 6.81
C VAL A 226 5.50 24.64 7.43
N ILE A 227 5.58 25.84 6.87
CA ILE A 227 4.91 27.05 7.42
C ILE A 227 3.71 27.54 6.63
N ASP A 228 3.35 26.87 5.54
CA ASP A 228 2.27 27.27 4.63
C ASP A 228 1.33 26.09 4.30
N GLY A 229 0.29 26.38 3.50
CA GLY A 229 -0.76 25.42 3.17
C GLY A 229 -1.62 25.04 4.38
N ALA A 230 -2.45 24.01 4.19
CA ALA A 230 -3.40 23.60 5.21
C ALA A 230 -2.74 22.95 6.44
N PHE A 231 -1.52 22.43 6.30
CA PHE A 231 -0.77 21.80 7.40
C PHE A 231 0.38 22.70 7.91
N ALA A 232 0.31 24.00 7.65
CA ALA A 232 1.23 24.98 8.22
C ALA A 232 1.37 24.81 9.74
N ASN A 233 2.62 24.74 10.22
CA ASN A 233 2.96 24.59 11.64
C ASN A 233 2.29 23.38 12.31
N LEU A 234 2.07 22.30 11.55
CA LEU A 234 1.51 21.08 12.10
C LEU A 234 2.47 20.49 13.15
N GLU A 235 2.04 20.48 14.40
CA GLU A 235 2.74 19.77 15.47
C GLU A 235 2.56 18.26 15.29
N LEU A 236 3.67 17.59 15.01
CA LEU A 236 3.81 16.15 15.09
C LEU A 236 4.05 15.77 16.54
N ARG A 237 3.47 14.65 16.95
CA ARG A 237 3.61 14.16 18.32
C ARG A 237 4.43 12.88 18.38
N TYR A 238 4.57 12.14 17.27
CA TYR A 238 5.21 10.82 17.16
C TYR A 238 6.41 10.82 16.21
N PRO A 239 7.51 10.12 16.54
CA PRO A 239 7.82 9.53 17.85
C PRO A 239 7.99 10.63 18.92
N ASP A 240 8.58 11.75 18.49
CA ASP A 240 8.90 12.93 19.29
C ASP A 240 8.12 14.15 18.80
N GLN A 241 7.96 15.15 19.67
CA GLN A 241 7.18 16.35 19.37
C GLN A 241 8.02 17.39 18.63
N HIS A 242 7.60 17.76 17.42
CA HIS A 242 8.25 18.77 16.57
C HIS A 242 7.25 19.29 15.52
N ILE A 243 7.64 20.27 14.71
CA ILE A 243 6.83 20.74 13.57
C ILE A 243 7.07 19.81 12.37
N LEU A 244 6.06 19.57 11.55
CA LEU A 244 6.21 18.83 10.30
C LEU A 244 7.33 19.44 9.45
N GLU A 245 8.32 18.62 9.09
CA GLU A 245 9.45 19.04 8.28
C GLU A 245 9.44 18.41 6.88
N ARG A 246 9.84 19.21 5.89
CA ARG A 246 10.09 18.76 4.50
C ARG A 246 11.39 19.35 3.99
N GLY A 247 12.05 18.61 3.12
CA GLY A 247 13.26 19.02 2.42
C GLY A 247 13.20 18.54 0.99
N PHE A 248 12.51 19.29 0.12
CA PHE A 248 12.43 19.05 -1.31
C PHE A 248 13.83 19.15 -1.93
N ASN A 249 14.53 18.03 -1.86
CA ASN A 249 15.89 17.89 -2.34
C ASN A 249 16.13 16.43 -2.69
N SER A 250 16.91 16.19 -3.73
CA SER A 250 17.35 14.87 -4.10
C SER A 250 18.86 14.81 -3.86
N PRO A 251 19.35 13.87 -3.04
CA PRO A 251 20.78 13.64 -2.89
C PRO A 251 21.47 13.51 -4.25
N ASP A 252 22.65 14.10 -4.44
CA ASP A 252 23.34 14.19 -5.75
C ASP A 252 23.46 12.85 -6.48
N LYS A 253 23.64 11.75 -5.74
CA LYS A 253 23.67 10.38 -6.29
C LYS A 253 22.41 10.00 -7.08
N PHE A 254 21.30 10.65 -6.81
CA PHE A 254 20.01 10.48 -7.47
C PHE A 254 19.72 11.58 -8.51
N ASN A 255 20.59 12.58 -8.69
CA ASN A 255 20.46 13.57 -9.77
C ASN A 255 21.40 13.18 -10.93
N GLN A 256 20.91 12.35 -11.85
CA GLN A 256 21.72 11.81 -12.95
C GLN A 256 21.22 12.29 -14.30
N GLY A 257 22.15 12.62 -15.21
CA GLY A 257 21.82 12.92 -16.61
C GLY A 257 21.00 14.18 -16.83
N GLY A 258 21.13 15.19 -15.95
CA GLY A 258 20.36 16.44 -16.02
C GLY A 258 18.97 16.36 -15.36
N ASN A 259 18.60 15.20 -14.80
CA ASN A 259 17.37 15.03 -14.04
C ASN A 259 17.49 15.63 -12.64
N THR A 260 16.42 16.29 -12.20
CA THR A 260 16.25 16.83 -10.86
C THR A 260 15.29 15.96 -10.06
N TYR A 261 15.37 16.04 -8.73
CA TYR A 261 14.44 15.34 -7.83
C TYR A 261 14.34 13.83 -8.10
N GLY A 262 15.41 13.16 -8.55
CA GLY A 262 15.39 11.71 -8.80
C GLY A 262 14.36 11.25 -9.84
N SER A 263 13.94 12.12 -10.75
CA SER A 263 12.81 11.87 -11.66
C SER A 263 12.98 10.64 -12.53
N GLN A 264 14.21 10.25 -12.88
CA GLN A 264 14.51 9.02 -13.62
C GLN A 264 14.07 7.73 -12.91
N TYR A 265 13.69 7.80 -11.62
CA TYR A 265 13.19 6.67 -10.86
C TYR A 265 11.67 6.61 -10.77
N TYR A 266 10.92 7.63 -11.21
CA TYR A 266 9.46 7.65 -11.12
C TYR A 266 8.76 8.39 -12.27
N ASP A 267 9.48 8.78 -13.32
CA ASP A 267 8.89 9.25 -14.56
C ASP A 267 8.14 8.12 -15.31
N ASP A 268 7.52 8.47 -16.44
CA ASP A 268 6.76 7.50 -17.24
C ASP A 268 7.66 6.35 -17.76
N VAL A 269 8.95 6.60 -17.99
CA VAL A 269 9.90 5.57 -18.42
C VAL A 269 10.15 4.58 -17.29
N ALA A 270 10.45 5.05 -16.09
CA ALA A 270 10.63 4.22 -14.90
C ALA A 270 9.36 3.42 -14.58
N MET A 271 8.19 4.05 -14.67
CA MET A 271 6.91 3.37 -14.46
C MET A 271 6.65 2.32 -15.54
N SER A 272 7.06 2.54 -16.80
CA SER A 272 6.97 1.52 -17.85
C SER A 272 7.80 0.27 -17.52
N VAL A 273 8.99 0.45 -16.92
CA VAL A 273 9.84 -0.65 -16.46
C VAL A 273 9.15 -1.42 -15.33
N VAL A 274 8.63 -0.72 -14.32
CA VAL A 274 7.83 -1.34 -13.25
C VAL A 274 6.69 -2.18 -13.85
N HIS A 275 5.96 -1.63 -14.81
CA HIS A 275 4.82 -2.30 -15.47
C HIS A 275 5.19 -3.47 -16.36
N SER A 276 6.45 -3.56 -16.80
CA SER A 276 6.97 -4.68 -17.57
C SER A 276 7.29 -5.91 -16.71
N SER A 277 7.26 -5.76 -15.38
CA SER A 277 7.55 -6.85 -14.43
C SER A 277 6.60 -8.04 -14.61
N GLN A 278 7.17 -9.22 -14.85
CA GLN A 278 6.44 -10.44 -15.20
C GLN A 278 5.80 -11.16 -14.00
N ASN A 279 6.30 -10.91 -12.79
CA ASN A 279 5.80 -11.54 -11.58
C ASN A 279 5.75 -10.55 -10.41
N PHE A 280 5.00 -10.92 -9.37
CA PHE A 280 4.78 -10.07 -8.20
C PHE A 280 6.07 -9.71 -7.45
N LEU A 281 7.03 -10.63 -7.34
CA LEU A 281 8.28 -10.37 -6.61
C LEU A 281 9.11 -9.31 -7.32
N ASN A 282 9.25 -9.42 -8.65
CA ASN A 282 9.96 -8.44 -9.47
C ASN A 282 9.23 -7.10 -9.46
N PHE A 283 7.90 -7.11 -9.61
CA PHE A 283 7.09 -5.88 -9.55
C PHE A 283 7.27 -5.14 -8.22
N ARG A 284 7.23 -5.88 -7.10
CA ARG A 284 7.43 -5.32 -5.76
C ARG A 284 8.81 -4.68 -5.63
N VAL A 285 9.87 -5.39 -6.01
CA VAL A 285 11.25 -4.87 -5.93
C VAL A 285 11.45 -3.68 -6.85
N ALA A 286 10.91 -3.71 -8.08
CA ALA A 286 10.97 -2.59 -9.01
C ALA A 286 10.24 -1.35 -8.47
N MET A 287 9.14 -1.55 -7.74
CA MET A 287 8.37 -0.44 -7.14
C MET A 287 9.02 0.13 -5.89
N GLU A 288 9.43 -0.74 -4.97
CA GLU A 288 9.94 -0.36 -3.65
C GLU A 288 11.40 0.07 -3.70
N GLY A 289 12.19 -0.58 -4.55
CA GLY A 289 13.65 -0.54 -4.55
C GLY A 289 14.26 -1.78 -3.89
N THR A 290 15.57 -1.90 -4.03
CA THR A 290 16.35 -2.97 -3.37
C THR A 290 16.49 -2.70 -1.87
N ASN A 291 16.61 -3.76 -1.07
CA ASN A 291 16.79 -3.62 0.38
C ASN A 291 18.17 -3.01 0.69
N PRO A 292 18.24 -1.81 1.30
CA PRO A 292 19.50 -1.13 1.58
C PRO A 292 20.37 -1.88 2.60
N SER A 293 19.79 -2.79 3.40
CA SER A 293 20.51 -3.62 4.36
C SER A 293 21.13 -4.89 3.74
N THR A 294 20.88 -5.16 2.46
CA THR A 294 21.48 -6.30 1.76
C THR A 294 22.81 -5.92 1.11
N ARG A 295 23.75 -6.87 1.03
CA ARG A 295 25.03 -6.64 0.33
C ARG A 295 24.77 -6.48 -1.17
N GLY A 296 25.13 -5.34 -1.74
CA GLY A 296 24.99 -5.07 -3.18
C GLY A 296 24.78 -3.60 -3.51
N ILE A 297 24.50 -3.31 -4.78
CA ILE A 297 24.11 -1.97 -5.23
C ILE A 297 22.68 -1.71 -4.73
N SER A 298 22.52 -0.68 -3.90
CA SER A 298 21.20 -0.20 -3.49
C SER A 298 20.69 0.81 -4.51
N ALA A 299 19.57 0.52 -5.15
CA ALA A 299 18.85 1.43 -6.03
C ALA A 299 17.43 1.67 -5.49
N PRO A 300 16.97 2.92 -5.36
CA PRO A 300 15.60 3.20 -4.99
C PRO A 300 14.67 2.86 -6.15
N GLY A 301 13.50 2.33 -5.83
CA GLY A 301 12.37 2.31 -6.77
C GLY A 301 11.56 3.61 -6.64
N PRO A 302 10.51 3.81 -7.46
CA PRO A 302 9.66 4.99 -7.40
C PRO A 302 9.18 5.33 -5.98
N HIS A 303 8.76 4.33 -5.19
CA HIS A 303 8.34 4.52 -3.80
C HIS A 303 9.45 5.12 -2.95
N GLY A 304 10.63 4.48 -2.91
CA GLY A 304 11.76 4.95 -2.11
C GLY A 304 12.25 6.33 -2.54
N THR A 305 12.20 6.63 -3.84
CA THR A 305 12.56 7.95 -4.36
C THR A 305 11.58 9.02 -3.89
N VAL A 306 10.27 8.79 -3.96
CA VAL A 306 9.28 9.78 -3.49
C VAL A 306 9.46 10.12 -2.01
N HIS A 307 9.71 9.14 -1.15
CA HIS A 307 10.08 9.39 0.25
C HIS A 307 11.36 10.23 0.37
N THR A 308 12.38 9.89 -0.42
CA THR A 308 13.67 10.57 -0.39
C THR A 308 13.57 12.03 -0.78
N ILE A 309 12.81 12.33 -1.84
CA ILE A 309 12.78 13.67 -2.45
C ILE A 309 11.88 14.64 -1.71
N ILE A 310 10.92 14.14 -0.91
CA ILE A 310 10.13 15.00 -0.01
C ILE A 310 10.98 15.43 1.19
N GLY A 311 11.90 14.56 1.66
CA GLY A 311 12.80 14.89 2.76
C GLY A 311 12.08 14.98 4.12
N GLY A 312 12.77 15.54 5.13
CA GLY A 312 12.23 15.73 6.47
C GLY A 312 11.59 14.46 7.06
N ASP A 313 10.35 14.57 7.50
CA ASP A 313 9.56 13.47 8.11
C ASP A 313 9.31 12.28 7.18
N MET A 314 9.51 12.41 5.86
CA MET A 314 9.38 11.31 4.91
C MET A 314 10.61 10.40 4.85
N LEU A 315 11.76 10.79 5.41
CA LEU A 315 13.01 10.04 5.31
C LEU A 315 13.10 8.84 6.26
N PRO A 316 12.79 8.96 7.57
CA PRO A 316 12.55 7.77 8.36
C PRO A 316 11.30 7.09 7.84
N SER A 317 11.46 6.11 6.94
CA SER A 317 10.34 5.33 6.38
C SER A 317 9.36 4.82 7.44
N SER A 318 9.81 4.55 8.67
CA SER A 318 8.93 4.24 9.81
C SER A 318 7.87 5.31 10.06
N TYR A 319 8.27 6.58 10.04
CA TYR A 319 7.47 7.73 10.47
C TYR A 319 6.91 8.55 9.32
N ALA A 320 7.22 8.19 8.07
CA ALA A 320 6.71 8.85 6.87
C ALA A 320 5.19 9.17 6.88
N PRO A 321 4.31 8.33 7.47
CA PRO A 321 2.88 8.68 7.58
C PRO A 321 2.59 9.95 8.43
N ASN A 322 3.56 10.51 9.15
CA ASN A 322 3.45 11.82 9.78
C ASN A 322 3.14 12.92 8.76
N ASP A 323 3.75 12.87 7.57
CA ASP A 323 3.44 13.78 6.49
C ASP A 323 2.09 13.38 5.86
N PRO A 324 1.06 14.25 5.86
CA PRO A 324 -0.20 13.96 5.21
C PRO A 324 -0.06 13.63 3.72
N GLY A 325 1.00 14.10 3.07
CA GLY A 325 1.33 13.77 1.68
C GLY A 325 1.57 12.28 1.46
N ASP A 326 2.02 11.53 2.48
CA ASP A 326 2.24 10.09 2.37
C ASP A 326 0.96 9.31 2.11
N GLN A 327 -0.16 9.74 2.72
CA GLN A 327 -1.45 9.06 2.60
C GLN A 327 -1.95 8.99 1.16
N ILE A 328 -1.58 9.97 0.35
CA ILE A 328 -2.07 10.14 -1.02
C ILE A 328 -1.03 9.72 -2.05
N ASN A 329 0.10 9.17 -1.63
CA ASN A 329 1.12 8.64 -2.52
C ASN A 329 0.52 7.55 -3.43
N ARG A 330 0.83 7.63 -4.74
CA ARG A 330 0.40 6.70 -5.82
C ARG A 330 1.04 5.31 -5.72
N LEU A 331 1.07 4.69 -4.55
CA LEU A 331 1.58 3.32 -4.42
C LEU A 331 0.66 2.26 -5.06
N PHE A 332 -0.63 2.58 -5.29
CA PHE A 332 -1.65 1.54 -5.46
C PHE A 332 -2.36 1.40 -6.80
N ARG A 333 -1.88 2.04 -7.87
CA ARG A 333 -2.71 2.09 -9.07
C ARG A 333 -2.66 0.83 -9.98
N GLU A 334 -1.65 -0.03 -9.92
CA GLU A 334 -1.24 -0.64 -11.22
C GLU A 334 -1.12 -2.17 -11.27
N TYR A 335 -0.72 -2.87 -10.19
CA TYR A 335 -0.66 -4.34 -10.27
C TYR A 335 -2.04 -4.98 -10.47
N CYS A 336 -3.05 -4.52 -9.73
CA CYS A 336 -4.40 -5.07 -9.85
C CYS A 336 -5.15 -4.55 -11.07
N ALA A 337 -4.84 -3.35 -11.58
CA ALA A 337 -5.51 -2.85 -12.78
C ALA A 337 -5.19 -3.71 -14.02
N ARG A 338 -3.97 -4.27 -14.15
CA ARG A 338 -3.64 -5.23 -15.23
C ARG A 338 -4.41 -6.54 -15.10
N LYS A 339 -4.38 -7.21 -13.93
CA LYS A 339 -5.14 -8.46 -13.76
C LYS A 339 -6.64 -8.24 -13.86
N LYS A 340 -7.17 -7.13 -13.35
CA LYS A 340 -8.59 -6.80 -13.45
C LYS A 340 -9.00 -6.45 -14.88
N ARG A 341 -8.17 -5.74 -15.67
CA ARG A 341 -8.43 -5.57 -17.11
C ARG A 341 -8.39 -6.91 -17.85
N GLN A 342 -7.42 -7.78 -17.54
CA GLN A 342 -7.30 -9.09 -18.18
C GLN A 342 -8.41 -10.07 -17.77
N GLN A 343 -8.94 -9.97 -16.55
CA GLN A 343 -10.09 -10.75 -16.08
C GLN A 343 -11.44 -10.15 -16.50
N CYS A 344 -11.56 -8.83 -16.64
CA CYS A 344 -12.78 -8.17 -17.10
C CYS A 344 -12.91 -8.10 -18.62
N GLN A 345 -11.85 -8.35 -19.39
CA GLN A 345 -11.91 -8.49 -20.86
C GLN A 345 -12.18 -9.93 -21.31
N ASN A 346 -12.04 -10.91 -20.41
CA ASN A 346 -12.16 -12.34 -20.71
C ASN A 346 -13.49 -12.96 -20.23
N ASN A 347 -14.48 -12.15 -19.86
CA ASN A 347 -15.83 -12.60 -19.49
C ASN A 347 -16.89 -11.84 -20.27
#